data_AF-A0A085L6H7-F1
#
_entry.id   AF-A0A085L6H7-F1
#
_cell.length_a   1.000
_cell.length_b   1.000
_cell.length_c   1.000
_cell.angle_alpha   90.00
_cell.angle_beta   90.00
_cell.angle_gamma   90.00
#
_symmetry.space_group_name_H-M   'P 1'
#
loop_
_entity.id
_entity.type
_entity.pdbx_description
1 polymer ?
#
loop_
_entity_poly.entity_id
_entity_poly.type
_entity_poly.pdbx_seq_one_letter_code
_entity_poly.pdbx_strand_id
1 'polypeptide(L)'
;MNHPITSFLKEIPEFNKLNHGLKQHLKAQFVYGLSGSLRCAVGAGLMSAIQGPVLVIVPNEDEAGVFVNDLNYLLSGIPVYEYPAWPLLPLPVLAQGREIITQRLKVLEMLVQSKPVVVIAPAQALLRVLAPPEIIRKAAIKVSVGKQVEPVIIKQRLLSSGYVWADLVEGHGQFCTRGGGILDVFPATFNRPVRIEFLDNQVEQIRYFNRDTQRVGEKIDEVLIFPASELVVEPEGWETAQKEFAREYEQQLKKELKNSNQETKGQNLKAYGENTLAQISLKGSTSKWEQYLPYFYPRVFTLLDYLPKDGLVMVDNFWRVEEAVKISEKENKETFMALINQGKILPGQLKGYVSWSNIHQEIKSRQTVYFSVIYRPPEGIIPQNIVTFASKSPPKFNGHLEYFKTQVKKWRDENYAFILLVSEVERGRYLQELLAEAEINAELMTYPPLNFWPGKVIITIGYLSEGFILTSERLIVVTETEIFGGWRKTRRKITSRGVKSNAPAARRQEFLGKLKKGDY
;
A
#
# COMPACT_ATOMS: atom_id res chain seq x y z
N MET A 1 -10.49 3.63 21.39
CA MET A 1 -10.90 2.39 22.06
C MET A 1 -10.62 1.23 21.13
N ASN A 2 -10.26 0.05 21.66
CA ASN A 2 -10.13 -1.14 20.84
C ASN A 2 -11.50 -1.59 20.35
N HIS A 3 -11.57 -2.15 19.15
CA HIS A 3 -12.80 -2.70 18.62
C HIS A 3 -13.30 -3.87 19.52
N PRO A 4 -14.61 -4.07 19.73
CA PRO A 4 -15.07 -5.11 20.65
C PRO A 4 -14.69 -6.53 20.26
N ILE A 5 -14.72 -6.87 18.96
CA ILE A 5 -14.23 -8.17 18.47
C ILE A 5 -12.75 -8.38 18.85
N THR A 6 -11.90 -7.36 18.69
CA THR A 6 -10.48 -7.48 19.05
C THR A 6 -10.26 -7.48 20.56
N SER A 7 -11.17 -6.87 21.32
CA SER A 7 -11.15 -6.89 22.79
C SER A 7 -11.51 -8.27 23.33
N PHE A 8 -12.58 -8.89 22.81
CA PHE A 8 -12.95 -10.26 23.12
C PHE A 8 -11.82 -11.24 22.80
N LEU A 9 -11.21 -11.14 21.62
CA LEU A 9 -10.07 -11.98 21.25
C LEU A 9 -8.89 -11.82 22.21
N LYS A 10 -8.71 -10.69 22.91
CA LYS A 10 -7.63 -10.54 23.88
C LYS A 10 -7.87 -11.33 25.18
N GLU A 11 -9.08 -11.77 25.43
CA GLU A 11 -9.43 -12.51 26.65
C GLU A 11 -9.21 -14.02 26.48
N ILE A 12 -9.12 -14.52 25.25
CA ILE A 12 -9.05 -15.97 24.98
C ILE A 12 -7.61 -16.51 25.09
N PRO A 13 -7.41 -17.77 25.53
CA PRO A 13 -6.09 -18.35 25.76
C PRO A 13 -5.17 -18.36 24.52
N GLU A 14 -5.73 -18.65 23.35
CA GLU A 14 -5.01 -18.77 22.09
C GLU A 14 -4.32 -17.45 21.71
N PHE A 15 -5.07 -16.36 21.78
CA PHE A 15 -4.55 -15.03 21.51
C PHE A 15 -3.49 -14.62 22.53
N ASN A 16 -3.73 -14.90 23.82
CA ASN A 16 -2.78 -14.58 24.87
C ASN A 16 -1.44 -15.32 24.67
N LYS A 17 -1.48 -16.57 24.21
CA LYS A 17 -0.27 -17.33 23.83
C LYS A 17 0.49 -16.66 22.68
N LEU A 18 -0.20 -16.14 21.66
CA LEU A 18 0.42 -15.40 20.56
C LEU A 18 1.04 -14.08 20.99
N ASN A 19 0.29 -13.30 21.77
CA ASN A 19 0.74 -12.01 22.29
C ASN A 19 1.94 -12.20 23.23
N HIS A 20 1.95 -13.25 24.04
CA HIS A 20 3.11 -13.59 24.86
C HIS A 20 4.34 -13.90 24.00
N GLY A 21 4.19 -14.69 22.93
CA GLY A 21 5.29 -14.96 22.00
C GLY A 21 5.83 -13.72 21.30
N LEU A 22 4.97 -12.72 21.01
CA LEU A 22 5.42 -11.43 20.48
C LEU A 22 6.28 -10.68 21.51
N LYS A 23 5.80 -10.57 22.75
CA LYS A 23 6.52 -9.92 23.86
C LYS A 23 7.86 -10.60 24.21
N GLN A 24 7.96 -11.91 24.00
CA GLN A 24 9.20 -12.67 24.16
C GLN A 24 10.12 -12.58 22.93
N HIS A 25 9.80 -11.75 21.95
CA HIS A 25 10.57 -11.59 20.72
C HIS A 25 10.83 -12.90 19.97
N LEU A 26 9.88 -13.85 20.02
CA LEU A 26 9.98 -15.07 19.21
C LEU A 26 10.05 -14.70 17.74
N LYS A 27 11.04 -15.25 17.01
CA LYS A 27 11.30 -14.93 15.61
C LYS A 27 10.18 -15.39 14.70
N ALA A 28 9.64 -16.57 14.93
CA ALA A 28 8.60 -17.15 14.10
C ALA A 28 7.48 -17.74 14.94
N GLN A 29 6.25 -17.30 14.69
CA GLN A 29 5.03 -17.89 15.25
C GLN A 29 4.11 -18.33 14.11
N PHE A 30 3.48 -19.48 14.24
CA PHE A 30 2.55 -20.02 13.25
C PHE A 30 1.15 -20.15 13.86
N VAL A 31 0.18 -19.56 13.19
CA VAL A 31 -1.23 -19.57 13.58
C VAL A 31 -2.04 -20.21 12.47
N TYR A 32 -2.84 -21.20 12.82
CA TYR A 32 -3.73 -21.84 11.86
C TYR A 32 -5.16 -21.97 12.40
N GLY A 33 -6.09 -22.31 11.50
CA GLY A 33 -7.51 -22.32 11.80
C GLY A 33 -8.12 -20.93 11.80
N LEU A 34 -7.59 -19.99 11.01
CA LEU A 34 -8.10 -18.63 10.87
C LEU A 34 -9.03 -18.52 9.64
N SER A 35 -10.33 -18.78 9.81
CA SER A 35 -11.31 -18.67 8.71
C SER A 35 -11.84 -17.24 8.52
N GLY A 36 -12.13 -16.84 7.28
CA GLY A 36 -12.74 -15.55 6.96
C GLY A 36 -11.95 -14.37 7.51
N SER A 37 -12.63 -13.35 8.03
CA SER A 37 -12.00 -12.17 8.62
C SER A 37 -11.41 -12.39 10.02
N LEU A 38 -11.42 -13.62 10.57
CA LEU A 38 -10.77 -13.92 11.85
C LEU A 38 -9.25 -13.62 11.80
N ARG A 39 -8.61 -13.85 10.64
CA ARG A 39 -7.19 -13.49 10.43
C ARG A 39 -6.94 -11.99 10.62
N CYS A 40 -7.85 -11.15 10.13
CA CYS A 40 -7.78 -9.70 10.30
C CYS A 40 -8.05 -9.31 11.75
N ALA A 41 -9.01 -9.95 12.41
CA ALA A 41 -9.35 -9.69 13.82
C ALA A 41 -8.20 -10.06 14.78
N VAL A 42 -7.59 -11.24 14.60
CA VAL A 42 -6.40 -11.66 15.35
C VAL A 42 -5.22 -10.74 15.04
N GLY A 43 -4.97 -10.44 13.76
CA GLY A 43 -3.94 -9.49 13.34
C GLY A 43 -4.10 -8.11 13.98
N ALA A 44 -5.30 -7.52 13.93
CA ALA A 44 -5.61 -6.23 14.54
C ALA A 44 -5.39 -6.23 16.07
N GLY A 45 -5.78 -7.32 16.74
CA GLY A 45 -5.51 -7.50 18.16
C GLY A 45 -4.00 -7.42 18.46
N LEU A 46 -3.17 -8.12 17.68
CA LEU A 46 -1.72 -8.11 17.84
C LEU A 46 -1.10 -6.73 17.49
N MET A 47 -1.54 -6.11 16.39
CA MET A 47 -1.07 -4.80 15.93
C MET A 47 -1.34 -3.69 16.96
N SER A 48 -2.48 -3.76 17.65
CA SER A 48 -2.84 -2.76 18.68
C SER A 48 -1.90 -2.75 19.89
N ALA A 49 -1.07 -3.79 20.08
CA ALA A 49 -0.06 -3.86 21.13
C ALA A 49 1.32 -3.33 20.68
N ILE A 50 1.47 -2.93 19.41
CA ILE A 50 2.74 -2.56 18.80
C ILE A 50 2.78 -1.05 18.54
N GLN A 51 3.89 -0.42 18.90
CA GLN A 51 4.08 1.03 18.75
C GLN A 51 4.75 1.43 17.43
N GLY A 52 5.20 0.46 16.64
CA GLY A 52 5.87 0.67 15.35
C GLY A 52 5.02 0.28 14.13
N PRO A 53 5.58 0.42 12.92
CA PRO A 53 4.95 -0.05 11.70
C PRO A 53 4.86 -1.58 11.66
N VAL A 54 3.79 -2.10 11.07
CA VAL A 54 3.56 -3.52 10.81
C VAL A 54 3.40 -3.73 9.31
N LEU A 55 4.09 -4.71 8.75
CA LEU A 55 3.91 -5.13 7.35
C LEU A 55 3.11 -6.43 7.30
N VAL A 56 1.98 -6.42 6.62
CA VAL A 56 1.19 -7.61 6.30
C VAL A 56 1.42 -7.96 4.84
N ILE A 57 1.95 -9.14 4.59
CA ILE A 57 2.18 -9.70 3.26
C ILE A 57 1.01 -10.62 2.93
N VAL A 58 0.33 -10.36 1.82
CA VAL A 58 -0.82 -11.12 1.35
C VAL A 58 -0.56 -11.67 -0.06
N PRO A 59 -1.28 -12.71 -0.51
CA PRO A 59 -0.97 -13.34 -1.80
C PRO A 59 -1.17 -12.42 -3.01
N ASN A 60 -2.25 -11.64 -3.08
CA ASN A 60 -2.54 -10.75 -4.21
C ASN A 60 -3.32 -9.49 -3.80
N GLU A 61 -3.61 -8.63 -4.79
CA GLU A 61 -4.31 -7.35 -4.63
C GLU A 61 -5.75 -7.49 -4.10
N ASP A 62 -6.46 -8.58 -4.39
CA ASP A 62 -7.81 -8.81 -3.89
C ASP A 62 -7.79 -9.06 -2.38
N GLU A 63 -6.87 -9.91 -1.91
CA GLU A 63 -6.68 -10.08 -0.45
C GLU A 63 -6.13 -8.82 0.21
N ALA A 64 -5.31 -8.02 -0.48
CA ALA A 64 -4.87 -6.73 0.04
C ALA A 64 -6.07 -5.81 0.32
N GLY A 65 -7.01 -5.72 -0.62
CA GLY A 65 -8.26 -4.98 -0.44
C GLY A 65 -9.11 -5.49 0.73
N VAL A 66 -9.22 -6.81 0.91
CA VAL A 66 -9.91 -7.42 2.06
C VAL A 66 -9.26 -7.01 3.38
N PHE A 67 -7.93 -7.16 3.50
CA PHE A 67 -7.19 -6.78 4.69
C PHE A 67 -7.30 -5.29 4.99
N VAL A 68 -7.19 -4.42 3.97
CA VAL A 68 -7.35 -2.97 4.14
C VAL A 68 -8.73 -2.62 4.68
N ASN A 69 -9.80 -3.20 4.12
CA ASN A 69 -11.16 -2.87 4.56
C ASN A 69 -11.44 -3.39 5.98
N ASP A 70 -11.07 -4.63 6.27
CA ASP A 70 -11.30 -5.24 7.59
C ASP A 70 -10.47 -4.56 8.67
N LEU A 71 -9.19 -4.30 8.42
CA LEU A 71 -8.31 -3.67 9.41
C LEU A 71 -8.67 -2.20 9.64
N ASN A 72 -9.13 -1.46 8.64
CA ASN A 72 -9.67 -0.11 8.85
C ASN A 72 -10.90 -0.10 9.77
N TYR A 73 -11.70 -1.16 9.75
CA TYR A 73 -12.83 -1.31 10.67
C TYR A 73 -12.39 -1.75 12.08
N LEU A 74 -11.42 -2.67 12.16
CA LEU A 74 -10.98 -3.28 13.42
C LEU A 74 -9.97 -2.45 14.20
N LEU A 75 -9.19 -1.59 13.53
CA LEU A 75 -8.18 -0.73 14.14
C LEU A 75 -8.70 0.70 14.28
N SER A 76 -8.61 1.23 15.49
CA SER A 76 -8.91 2.63 15.77
C SER A 76 -7.62 3.42 15.96
N GLY A 77 -7.41 4.46 15.14
CA GLY A 77 -6.30 5.40 15.30
C GLY A 77 -4.96 4.97 14.70
N ILE A 78 -4.87 3.78 14.11
CA ILE A 78 -3.69 3.36 13.34
C ILE A 78 -4.06 3.38 11.85
N PRO A 79 -3.37 4.17 11.01
CA PRO A 79 -3.65 4.18 9.58
C PRO A 79 -3.29 2.84 8.95
N VAL A 80 -4.15 2.36 8.05
CA VAL A 80 -3.92 1.17 7.23
C VAL A 80 -3.77 1.61 5.77
N TYR A 81 -2.62 1.30 5.17
CA TYR A 81 -2.32 1.64 3.78
C TYR A 81 -1.97 0.40 2.97
N GLU A 82 -2.46 0.35 1.74
CA GLU A 82 -2.01 -0.60 0.74
C GLU A 82 -0.68 -0.13 0.14
N TYR A 83 0.25 -1.06 -0.06
CA TYR A 83 1.45 -0.85 -0.86
C TYR A 83 1.31 -1.64 -2.16
N PRO A 84 0.63 -1.09 -3.18
CA PRO A 84 0.28 -1.83 -4.39
C PRO A 84 1.51 -2.25 -5.18
N ALA A 85 1.36 -3.28 -6.01
CA ALA A 85 2.39 -3.67 -6.95
C ALA A 85 2.65 -2.55 -7.97
N TRP A 86 3.91 -2.34 -8.33
CA TRP A 86 4.25 -1.42 -9.40
C TRP A 86 3.90 -2.06 -10.75
N PRO A 87 3.31 -1.31 -11.70
CA PRO A 87 3.18 -1.78 -13.07
C PRO A 87 4.56 -2.18 -13.63
N LEU A 88 4.64 -3.33 -14.31
CA LEU A 88 5.91 -3.85 -14.83
C LEU A 88 6.63 -2.80 -15.71
N LEU A 89 7.83 -2.37 -15.29
CA LEU A 89 8.73 -1.58 -16.14
C LEU A 89 9.41 -2.48 -17.18
N PRO A 90 9.69 -1.98 -18.41
CA PRO A 90 9.75 -0.57 -18.83
C PRO A 90 8.47 -0.04 -19.50
N LEU A 91 7.30 -0.61 -19.23
CA LEU A 91 6.06 -0.15 -19.85
C LEU A 91 5.72 1.30 -19.45
N PRO A 92 5.09 2.10 -20.34
CA PRO A 92 4.76 3.49 -20.05
C PRO A 92 3.90 3.64 -18.79
N VAL A 93 4.26 4.63 -17.95
CA VAL A 93 3.46 5.00 -16.78
C VAL A 93 2.21 5.74 -17.27
N LEU A 94 1.07 5.04 -17.31
CA LEU A 94 -0.24 5.63 -17.61
C LEU A 94 -0.75 6.51 -16.44
N ALA A 95 -1.83 7.25 -16.65
CA ALA A 95 -2.44 8.08 -15.59
C ALA A 95 -2.81 7.28 -14.32
N GLN A 96 -3.24 6.03 -14.47
CA GLN A 96 -3.48 5.11 -13.34
C GLN A 96 -2.20 4.83 -12.54
N GLY A 97 -1.04 4.87 -13.18
CA GLY A 97 0.26 4.74 -12.53
C GLY A 97 0.50 5.83 -11.49
N ARG A 98 0.10 7.08 -11.73
CA ARG A 98 0.35 8.20 -10.79
C ARG A 98 -0.32 8.01 -9.43
N GLU A 99 -1.51 7.40 -9.39
CA GLU A 99 -2.20 7.07 -8.14
C GLU A 99 -1.46 5.97 -7.38
N ILE A 100 -0.98 4.93 -8.10
CA ILE A 100 -0.13 3.87 -7.54
C ILE A 100 1.17 4.45 -6.95
N ILE A 101 1.84 5.36 -7.68
CA ILE A 101 3.05 6.05 -7.18
C ILE A 101 2.75 6.77 -5.88
N THR A 102 1.66 7.53 -5.84
CA THR A 102 1.27 8.30 -4.67
C THR A 102 1.02 7.41 -3.44
N GLN A 103 0.31 6.30 -3.62
CA GLN A 103 0.05 5.33 -2.53
C GLN A 103 1.34 4.72 -2.00
N ARG A 104 2.26 4.34 -2.90
CA ARG A 104 3.53 3.74 -2.51
C ARG A 104 4.45 4.73 -1.82
N LEU A 105 4.57 5.96 -2.35
CA LEU A 105 5.30 7.04 -1.69
C LEU A 105 4.73 7.35 -0.30
N LYS A 106 3.40 7.26 -0.12
CA LYS A 106 2.79 7.43 1.20
C LYS A 106 3.25 6.38 2.20
N VAL A 107 3.32 5.13 1.77
CA VAL A 107 3.84 4.03 2.60
C VAL A 107 5.31 4.25 2.94
N LEU A 108 6.17 4.55 1.94
CA LEU A 108 7.60 4.79 2.17
C LEU A 108 7.82 5.97 3.13
N GLU A 109 7.07 7.05 2.96
CA GLU A 109 7.06 8.19 3.88
C GLU A 109 6.79 7.76 5.33
N MET A 110 5.73 6.97 5.55
CA MET A 110 5.30 6.55 6.89
C MET A 110 6.34 5.62 7.54
N LEU A 111 6.90 4.70 6.76
CA LEU A 111 7.91 3.75 7.22
C LEU A 111 9.24 4.45 7.59
N VAL A 112 9.71 5.38 6.75
CA VAL A 112 10.95 6.14 7.00
C VAL A 112 10.84 7.00 8.27
N GLN A 113 9.65 7.51 8.57
CA GLN A 113 9.35 8.24 9.80
C GLN A 113 9.10 7.32 11.01
N SER A 114 9.07 6.00 10.81
CA SER A 114 8.77 5.00 11.84
C SER A 114 7.48 5.29 12.61
N LYS A 115 6.49 5.88 11.94
CA LYS A 115 5.16 6.14 12.50
C LYS A 115 4.39 4.82 12.66
N PRO A 116 3.51 4.70 13.67
CA PRO A 116 2.56 3.59 13.72
C PRO A 116 1.71 3.57 12.44
N VAL A 117 1.80 2.47 11.69
CA VAL A 117 1.07 2.26 10.43
C VAL A 117 0.98 0.76 10.17
N VAL A 118 -0.12 0.31 9.58
CA VAL A 118 -0.21 -1.04 9.02
C VAL A 118 -0.11 -0.94 7.51
N VAL A 119 0.89 -1.61 6.94
CA VAL A 119 1.13 -1.67 5.51
C VAL A 119 0.67 -3.03 5.00
N ILE A 120 -0.25 -3.04 4.04
CA ILE A 120 -0.70 -4.27 3.38
C ILE A 120 -0.02 -4.35 2.02
N ALA A 121 0.86 -5.33 1.84
CA ALA A 121 1.61 -5.51 0.59
C ALA A 121 1.22 -6.85 -0.06
N PRO A 122 0.67 -6.84 -1.29
CA PRO A 122 0.56 -8.06 -2.08
C PRO A 122 1.96 -8.58 -2.43
N ALA A 123 2.07 -9.90 -2.58
CA ALA A 123 3.33 -10.61 -2.81
C ALA A 123 4.17 -9.98 -3.94
N GLN A 124 3.54 -9.61 -5.06
CA GLN A 124 4.19 -8.99 -6.21
C GLN A 124 4.87 -7.65 -5.88
N ALA A 125 4.34 -6.86 -4.93
CA ALA A 125 4.89 -5.55 -4.58
C ALA A 125 6.27 -5.65 -3.89
N LEU A 126 6.61 -6.83 -3.34
CA LEU A 126 7.88 -7.09 -2.65
C LEU A 126 9.05 -7.29 -3.61
N LEU A 127 8.77 -7.63 -4.87
CA LEU A 127 9.80 -7.94 -5.86
C LEU A 127 10.65 -6.72 -6.24
N ARG A 128 10.14 -5.51 -6.08
CA ARG A 128 10.80 -4.30 -6.58
C ARG A 128 11.89 -3.82 -5.65
N VAL A 129 13.06 -3.55 -6.21
CA VAL A 129 14.16 -2.86 -5.50
C VAL A 129 13.81 -1.37 -5.35
N LEU A 130 14.14 -0.82 -4.18
CA LEU A 130 13.86 0.56 -3.80
C LEU A 130 15.16 1.34 -3.56
N ALA A 131 15.05 2.66 -3.54
CA ALA A 131 16.15 3.51 -3.10
C ALA A 131 16.45 3.25 -1.62
N PRO A 132 17.66 3.55 -1.14
CA PRO A 132 17.99 3.37 0.28
C PRO A 132 17.08 4.24 1.18
N PRO A 133 16.55 3.70 2.29
CA PRO A 133 15.65 4.45 3.19
C PRO A 133 16.25 5.76 3.72
N GLU A 134 17.55 5.77 3.99
CA GLU A 134 18.30 6.93 4.45
C GLU A 134 18.34 8.06 3.42
N ILE A 135 18.38 7.72 2.13
CA ILE A 135 18.35 8.70 1.05
C ILE A 135 16.97 9.34 0.96
N ILE A 136 15.90 8.53 1.03
CA ILE A 136 14.52 9.04 1.06
C ILE A 136 14.30 9.94 2.29
N ARG A 137 14.83 9.55 3.46
CA ARG A 137 14.77 10.36 4.68
C ARG A 137 15.47 11.71 4.53
N LYS A 138 16.71 11.69 4.03
CA LYS A 138 17.54 12.89 3.85
C LYS A 138 16.95 13.84 2.81
N ALA A 139 16.28 13.30 1.80
CA ALA A 139 15.66 14.08 0.73
C ALA A 139 14.50 14.95 1.22
N ALA A 140 13.83 14.56 2.32
CA ALA A 140 12.71 15.31 2.87
C ALA A 140 13.05 16.78 3.14
N ILE A 141 12.23 17.69 2.64
CA ILE A 141 12.41 19.13 2.76
C ILE A 141 11.52 19.62 3.89
N LYS A 142 12.15 20.03 5.00
CA LYS A 142 11.48 20.64 6.14
C LYS A 142 11.48 22.16 5.99
N VAL A 143 10.29 22.77 6.06
CA VAL A 143 10.11 24.22 6.01
C VAL A 143 9.27 24.64 7.21
N SER A 144 9.78 25.55 8.03
CA SER A 144 9.12 26.02 9.25
C SER A 144 9.05 27.55 9.26
N VAL A 145 7.96 28.10 9.78
CA VAL A 145 7.76 29.54 9.93
C VAL A 145 8.90 30.15 10.77
N GLY A 146 9.37 31.33 10.35
CA GLY A 146 10.45 32.07 10.99
C GLY A 146 11.86 31.60 10.64
N LYS A 147 12.03 30.51 9.87
CA LYS A 147 13.35 30.04 9.42
C LYS A 147 13.83 30.77 8.16
N GLN A 148 15.12 31.06 8.11
CA GLN A 148 15.82 31.59 6.94
C GLN A 148 16.13 30.46 5.96
N VAL A 149 15.64 30.55 4.74
CA VAL A 149 15.89 29.61 3.63
C VAL A 149 15.59 30.29 2.29
N GLU A 150 16.56 30.23 1.38
CA GLU A 150 16.37 30.78 0.04
C GLU A 150 15.38 29.93 -0.77
N PRO A 151 14.33 30.53 -1.37
CA PRO A 151 13.35 29.80 -2.19
C PRO A 151 13.98 29.00 -3.34
N VAL A 152 15.10 29.49 -3.88
CA VAL A 152 15.86 28.84 -4.97
C VAL A 152 16.39 27.47 -4.53
N ILE A 153 16.87 27.34 -3.28
CA ILE A 153 17.36 26.08 -2.73
C ILE A 153 16.22 25.07 -2.62
N ILE A 154 15.06 25.50 -2.12
CA ILE A 154 13.88 24.62 -2.03
C ILE A 154 13.45 24.16 -3.42
N LYS A 155 13.42 25.05 -4.41
CA LYS A 155 13.10 24.71 -5.81
C LYS A 155 14.05 23.66 -6.38
N GLN A 156 15.37 23.82 -6.20
CA GLN A 156 16.35 22.85 -6.67
C GLN A 156 16.15 21.48 -6.00
N ARG A 157 15.92 21.46 -4.69
CA ARG A 157 15.63 20.21 -3.96
C ARG A 157 14.35 19.53 -4.43
N LEU A 158 13.28 20.29 -4.68
CA LEU A 158 12.02 19.77 -5.23
C LEU A 158 12.26 19.09 -6.58
N LEU A 159 12.96 19.75 -7.51
CA LEU A 159 13.28 19.20 -8.83
C LEU A 159 14.11 17.90 -8.71
N SER A 160 15.13 17.89 -7.85
CA SER A 160 15.96 16.70 -7.61
C SER A 160 15.20 15.56 -6.92
N SER A 161 14.06 15.86 -6.28
CA SER A 161 13.21 14.87 -5.61
C SER A 161 12.02 14.40 -6.47
N GLY A 162 12.04 14.69 -7.77
CA GLY A 162 11.02 14.24 -8.73
C GLY A 162 9.80 15.15 -8.87
N TYR A 163 9.79 16.35 -8.26
CA TYR A 163 8.71 17.30 -8.47
C TYR A 163 8.84 17.99 -9.82
N VAL A 164 7.69 18.34 -10.41
CA VAL A 164 7.62 19.01 -11.70
C VAL A 164 7.15 20.45 -11.50
N TRP A 165 7.84 21.39 -12.14
CA TRP A 165 7.39 22.78 -12.19
C TRP A 165 6.16 22.90 -13.10
N ALA A 166 5.16 23.66 -12.67
CA ALA A 166 3.98 23.99 -13.45
C ALA A 166 3.66 25.48 -13.35
N ASP A 167 2.92 26.03 -14.32
CA ASP A 167 2.41 27.41 -14.22
C ASP A 167 1.45 27.57 -13.03
N LEU A 168 0.65 26.53 -12.80
CA LEU A 168 -0.33 26.44 -11.72
C LEU A 168 -0.28 25.06 -11.07
N VAL A 169 -0.38 25.03 -9.74
CA VAL A 169 -0.40 23.78 -8.99
C VAL A 169 -1.82 23.21 -8.99
N GLU A 170 -2.01 22.10 -9.72
CA GLU A 170 -3.29 21.40 -9.89
C GLU A 170 -3.24 19.96 -9.35
N GLY A 171 -2.08 19.32 -9.40
CA GLY A 171 -1.87 17.91 -9.09
C GLY A 171 -0.72 17.66 -8.13
N HIS A 172 -0.69 16.46 -7.56
CA HIS A 172 0.38 16.01 -6.66
C HIS A 172 1.73 15.99 -7.39
N GLY A 173 2.81 16.27 -6.65
CA GLY A 173 4.16 16.31 -7.21
C GLY A 173 4.44 17.56 -8.06
N GLN A 174 3.56 18.56 -8.03
CA GLN A 174 3.75 19.83 -8.74
C GLN A 174 4.13 20.95 -7.79
N PHE A 175 4.84 21.94 -8.31
CA PHE A 175 5.10 23.19 -7.61
C PHE A 175 5.18 24.37 -8.60
N CYS A 176 4.94 25.58 -8.10
CA CYS A 176 5.14 26.81 -8.86
C CYS A 176 5.67 27.94 -7.96
N THR A 177 6.28 28.95 -8.57
CA THR A 177 6.83 30.12 -7.87
C THR A 177 6.21 31.38 -8.43
N ARG A 178 5.75 32.30 -7.57
CA ARG A 178 5.10 33.56 -7.98
C ARG A 178 5.82 34.76 -7.35
N GLY A 179 6.18 35.75 -8.17
CA GLY A 179 6.66 37.06 -7.71
C GLY A 179 7.87 37.04 -6.77
N GLY A 180 8.70 35.99 -6.81
CA GLY A 180 9.89 35.83 -5.96
C GLY A 180 9.62 35.45 -4.50
N GLY A 181 8.46 35.79 -3.95
CA GLY A 181 8.11 35.60 -2.54
C GLY A 181 7.12 34.46 -2.24
N ILE A 182 6.62 33.72 -3.23
CA ILE A 182 5.63 32.65 -3.01
C ILE A 182 6.07 31.35 -3.68
N LEU A 183 6.00 30.25 -2.93
CA LEU A 183 6.12 28.88 -3.42
C LEU A 183 4.81 28.13 -3.13
N ASP A 184 4.10 27.75 -4.19
CA ASP A 184 3.02 26.79 -4.08
C ASP A 184 3.57 25.39 -4.38
N VAL A 185 3.23 24.42 -3.55
CA VAL A 185 3.63 23.03 -3.73
C VAL A 185 2.48 22.11 -3.38
N PHE A 186 2.28 21.06 -4.16
CA PHE A 186 1.41 19.96 -3.80
C PHE A 186 2.26 18.74 -3.49
N PRO A 187 2.58 18.49 -2.21
CA PRO A 187 3.38 17.33 -1.83
C PRO A 187 2.74 16.04 -2.35
N ALA A 188 3.58 15.10 -2.79
CA ALA A 188 3.12 13.87 -3.44
C ALA A 188 2.21 13.01 -2.55
N THR A 189 2.26 13.18 -1.24
CA THR A 189 1.57 12.32 -0.25
C THR A 189 0.55 13.07 0.60
N PHE A 190 0.27 14.33 0.28
CA PHE A 190 -0.65 15.20 1.02
C PHE A 190 -2.04 15.20 0.40
N ASN A 191 -3.06 15.45 1.21
CA ASN A 191 -4.44 15.62 0.71
C ASN A 191 -4.73 17.03 0.18
N ARG A 192 -3.92 18.03 0.57
CA ARG A 192 -4.08 19.44 0.21
C ARG A 192 -2.72 20.06 -0.14
N PRO A 193 -2.65 20.94 -1.15
CA PRO A 193 -1.42 21.66 -1.44
C PRO A 193 -1.17 22.77 -0.40
N VAL A 194 0.07 23.23 -0.37
CA VAL A 194 0.59 24.19 0.61
C VAL A 194 1.21 25.37 -0.12
N ARG A 195 0.91 26.58 0.36
CA ARG A 195 1.53 27.84 -0.04
C ARG A 195 2.51 28.27 1.05
N ILE A 196 3.72 28.58 0.64
CA ILE A 196 4.80 29.09 1.49
C ILE A 196 5.11 30.52 1.02
N GLU A 197 4.95 31.47 1.92
CA GLU A 197 5.21 32.90 1.69
C GLU A 197 6.54 33.28 2.35
N PHE A 198 7.37 34.00 1.61
CA PHE A 198 8.71 34.43 2.01
C PHE A 198 8.82 35.94 2.02
N LEU A 199 9.56 36.46 3.00
CA LEU A 199 9.99 37.85 3.09
C LEU A 199 11.48 37.86 3.43
N ASP A 200 12.31 38.50 2.60
CA ASP A 200 13.77 38.58 2.81
C ASP A 200 14.42 37.22 3.13
N ASN A 201 14.10 36.20 2.32
CA ASN A 201 14.51 34.79 2.48
C ASN A 201 14.08 34.12 3.79
N GLN A 202 13.19 34.74 4.58
CA GLN A 202 12.58 34.14 5.75
C GLN A 202 11.18 33.61 5.41
N VAL A 203 10.83 32.42 5.93
CA VAL A 203 9.47 31.89 5.83
C VAL A 203 8.55 32.70 6.74
N GLU A 204 7.64 33.48 6.14
CA GLU A 204 6.69 34.30 6.89
C GLU A 204 5.46 33.48 7.28
N GLN A 205 4.86 32.77 6.32
CA GLN A 205 3.63 32.02 6.53
C GLN A 205 3.60 30.74 5.70
N ILE A 206 2.97 29.70 6.26
CA ILE A 206 2.68 28.46 5.56
C ILE A 206 1.17 28.19 5.69
N ARG A 207 0.49 27.94 4.57
CA ARG A 207 -0.97 27.75 4.54
C ARG A 207 -1.36 26.62 3.61
N TYR A 208 -2.38 25.86 3.99
CA TYR A 208 -3.09 25.04 3.01
C TYR A 208 -3.86 25.95 2.04
N PHE A 209 -4.00 25.53 0.79
CA PHE A 209 -4.89 26.20 -0.16
C PHE A 209 -5.75 25.21 -0.94
N ASN A 210 -6.87 25.70 -1.48
CA ASN A 210 -7.74 24.89 -2.33
C ASN A 210 -7.21 24.92 -3.77
N ARG A 211 -6.89 23.75 -4.34
CA ARG A 211 -6.31 23.65 -5.70
C ARG A 211 -7.22 24.18 -6.82
N ASP A 212 -8.54 24.13 -6.64
CA ASP A 212 -9.49 24.50 -7.70
C ASP A 212 -9.74 26.02 -7.72
N THR A 213 -9.84 26.63 -6.53
CA THR A 213 -10.11 28.07 -6.35
C THR A 213 -8.86 28.91 -6.12
N GLN A 214 -7.73 28.26 -5.84
CA GLN A 214 -6.43 28.88 -5.52
C GLN A 214 -6.46 29.80 -4.29
N ARG A 215 -7.49 29.65 -3.43
CA ARG A 215 -7.66 30.41 -2.20
C ARG A 215 -6.97 29.72 -1.03
N VAL A 216 -6.19 30.49 -0.27
CA VAL A 216 -5.55 30.05 0.98
C VAL A 216 -6.59 29.83 2.08
N GLY A 217 -6.26 28.96 3.01
CA GLY A 217 -7.09 28.66 4.17
C GLY A 217 -6.25 28.60 5.45
N GLU A 218 -6.35 27.45 6.11
CA GLU A 218 -5.73 27.14 7.40
C GLU A 218 -4.20 27.35 7.38
N LYS A 219 -3.68 28.01 8.43
CA LYS A 219 -2.25 28.20 8.68
C LYS A 219 -1.65 26.95 9.34
N ILE A 220 -0.38 26.67 9.02
CA ILE A 220 0.43 25.66 9.69
C ILE A 220 1.81 26.26 10.03
N ASP A 221 2.45 25.76 11.07
CA ASP A 221 3.76 26.27 11.50
C ASP A 221 4.92 25.60 10.75
N GLU A 222 4.68 24.41 10.21
CA GLU A 222 5.70 23.59 9.59
C GLU A 222 5.10 22.66 8.53
N VAL A 223 5.86 22.41 7.46
CA VAL A 223 5.58 21.38 6.47
C VAL A 223 6.83 20.53 6.21
N LEU A 224 6.62 19.22 6.10
CA LEU A 224 7.65 18.26 5.72
C LEU A 224 7.27 17.64 4.36
N ILE A 225 8.04 17.96 3.33
CA ILE A 225 7.77 17.58 1.94
C ILE A 225 8.69 16.41 1.56
N PHE A 226 8.12 15.22 1.40
CA PHE A 226 8.84 14.04 0.92
C PHE A 226 8.99 14.03 -0.61
N PRO A 227 9.93 13.23 -1.15
CA PRO A 227 10.11 13.06 -2.59
C PRO A 227 8.83 12.65 -3.34
N ALA A 228 8.74 13.06 -4.60
CA ALA A 228 7.67 12.72 -5.53
C ALA A 228 8.05 11.56 -6.49
N SER A 229 9.21 10.91 -6.26
CA SER A 229 9.64 9.69 -6.96
C SER A 229 10.23 8.70 -5.95
N GLU A 230 10.09 7.40 -6.25
CA GLU A 230 10.71 6.31 -5.47
C GLU A 230 12.23 6.26 -5.67
N LEU A 231 12.74 6.94 -6.69
CA LEU A 231 14.16 7.14 -6.91
C LEU A 231 14.52 8.60 -6.61
N VAL A 232 15.33 8.76 -5.57
CA VAL A 232 16.08 9.98 -5.32
C VAL A 232 17.52 9.67 -5.63
N VAL A 233 18.22 10.58 -6.33
CA VAL A 233 19.62 10.42 -6.71
C VAL A 233 20.44 11.54 -6.08
N GLU A 234 21.44 11.18 -5.29
CA GLU A 234 22.44 12.13 -4.81
C GLU A 234 23.38 12.55 -5.95
N PRO A 235 24.03 13.73 -5.90
CA PRO A 235 24.90 14.21 -6.98
C PRO A 235 25.93 13.19 -7.48
N GLU A 236 26.54 12.42 -6.58
CA GLU A 236 27.53 11.37 -6.84
C GLU A 236 26.92 10.12 -7.51
N GLY A 237 25.61 9.91 -7.30
CA GLY A 237 24.87 8.79 -7.89
C GLY A 237 24.80 8.87 -9.41
N TRP A 238 24.75 10.07 -9.99
CA TRP A 238 24.77 10.26 -11.45
C TRP A 238 26.09 9.82 -12.08
N GLU A 239 27.21 10.13 -11.44
CA GLU A 239 28.54 9.71 -11.90
C GLU A 239 28.71 8.19 -11.79
N THR A 240 28.22 7.61 -10.69
CA THR A 240 28.16 6.16 -10.49
C THR A 240 27.33 5.49 -11.59
N ALA A 241 26.13 5.99 -11.84
CA ALA A 241 25.25 5.44 -12.87
C ALA A 241 25.86 5.56 -14.27
N GLN A 242 26.46 6.70 -14.61
CA GLN A 242 27.14 6.88 -15.90
C GLN A 242 28.25 5.85 -16.09
N LYS A 243 29.10 5.68 -15.08
CA LYS A 243 30.22 4.74 -15.10
C LYS A 243 29.75 3.29 -15.22
N GLU A 244 28.85 2.85 -14.35
CA GLU A 244 28.38 1.46 -14.32
C GLU A 244 27.55 1.11 -15.56
N PHE A 245 26.70 2.03 -16.03
CA PHE A 245 25.94 1.85 -17.27
C PHE A 245 26.85 1.80 -18.50
N ALA A 246 27.81 2.73 -18.64
CA ALA A 246 28.76 2.74 -19.75
C ALA A 246 29.57 1.45 -19.81
N ARG A 247 30.06 1.00 -18.66
CA ARG A 247 30.82 -0.25 -18.54
C ARG A 247 30.01 -1.46 -19.03
N GLU A 248 28.77 -1.61 -18.59
CA GLU A 248 27.93 -2.73 -19.03
C GLU A 248 27.56 -2.59 -20.52
N TYR A 249 27.19 -1.40 -20.96
CA TYR A 249 26.88 -1.10 -22.35
C TYR A 249 28.01 -1.49 -23.30
N GLU A 250 29.24 -1.04 -23.04
CA GLU A 250 30.40 -1.39 -23.87
C GLU A 250 30.67 -2.88 -23.91
N GLN A 251 30.50 -3.58 -22.78
CA GLN A 251 30.67 -5.04 -22.71
C GLN A 251 29.62 -5.77 -23.55
N GLN A 252 28.36 -5.35 -23.48
CA GLN A 252 27.30 -5.97 -24.28
C GLN A 252 27.49 -5.65 -25.77
N LEU A 253 27.77 -4.40 -26.13
CA LEU A 253 27.99 -4.00 -27.52
C LEU A 253 29.16 -4.77 -28.16
N LYS A 254 30.28 -4.94 -27.43
CA LYS A 254 31.42 -5.75 -27.89
C LYS A 254 31.05 -7.22 -28.13
N LYS A 255 30.13 -7.79 -27.35
CA LYS A 255 29.64 -9.16 -27.54
C LYS A 255 28.76 -9.26 -28.80
N GLU A 256 27.86 -8.31 -28.99
CA GLU A 256 26.96 -8.31 -30.16
C GLU A 256 27.71 -8.07 -31.47
N LEU A 257 28.70 -7.17 -31.49
CA LEU A 257 29.52 -6.91 -32.69
C LEU A 257 30.37 -8.11 -33.13
N LYS A 258 30.66 -9.05 -32.23
CA LYS A 258 31.36 -10.30 -32.57
C LYS A 258 30.44 -11.37 -33.17
N ASN A 259 29.12 -11.23 -32.99
CA ASN A 259 28.13 -12.16 -33.51
C ASN A 259 27.53 -11.61 -34.81
N SER A 260 28.10 -12.00 -35.95
CA SER A 260 27.69 -11.54 -37.30
C SER A 260 26.22 -11.83 -37.67
N ASN A 261 25.50 -12.66 -36.89
CA ASN A 261 24.11 -13.03 -37.14
C ASN A 261 23.07 -12.11 -36.46
N GLN A 262 23.49 -11.07 -35.71
CA GLN A 262 22.58 -10.23 -34.90
C GLN A 262 22.73 -8.72 -35.19
N GLU A 263 22.83 -8.34 -36.46
CA GLU A 263 23.04 -6.94 -36.87
C GLU A 263 21.95 -5.99 -36.33
N THR A 264 20.67 -6.35 -36.42
CA THR A 264 19.55 -5.54 -35.90
C THR A 264 19.63 -5.32 -34.39
N LYS A 265 20.00 -6.35 -33.62
CA LYS A 265 20.11 -6.26 -32.16
C LYS A 265 21.27 -5.36 -31.76
N GLY A 266 22.43 -5.48 -32.41
CA GLY A 266 23.59 -4.61 -32.19
C GLY A 266 23.27 -3.15 -32.47
N GLN A 267 22.55 -2.87 -33.57
CA GLN A 267 22.09 -1.51 -33.91
C GLN A 267 21.12 -0.94 -32.86
N ASN A 268 20.13 -1.73 -32.43
CA ASN A 268 19.19 -1.33 -31.37
C ASN A 268 19.92 -1.02 -30.06
N LEU A 269 20.82 -1.90 -29.65
CA LEU A 269 21.60 -1.74 -28.42
C LEU A 269 22.47 -0.49 -28.47
N LYS A 270 23.10 -0.22 -29.62
CA LYS A 270 23.90 0.98 -29.82
C LYS A 270 23.07 2.25 -29.66
N ALA A 271 21.94 2.34 -30.37
CA ALA A 271 21.03 3.48 -30.28
C ALA A 271 20.49 3.68 -28.86
N TYR A 272 20.13 2.58 -28.18
CA TYR A 272 19.65 2.61 -26.80
C TYR A 272 20.73 3.12 -25.82
N GLY A 273 21.95 2.58 -25.91
CA GLY A 273 23.04 2.91 -25.01
C GLY A 273 23.54 4.35 -25.17
N GLU A 274 23.73 4.80 -26.41
CA GLU A 274 24.15 6.19 -26.72
C GLU A 274 23.12 7.21 -26.23
N ASN A 275 21.83 6.98 -26.53
CA ASN A 275 20.75 7.85 -26.06
C ASN A 275 20.67 7.89 -24.53
N THR A 276 20.77 6.72 -23.87
CA THR A 276 20.71 6.66 -22.40
C THR A 276 21.90 7.38 -21.77
N LEU A 277 23.12 7.18 -22.25
CA LEU A 277 24.32 7.86 -21.74
C LEU A 277 24.26 9.38 -21.93
N ALA A 278 23.76 9.84 -23.07
CA ALA A 278 23.52 11.27 -23.31
C ALA A 278 22.53 11.83 -22.28
N GLN A 279 21.45 11.11 -21.99
CA GLN A 279 20.45 11.53 -20.98
C GLN A 279 20.98 11.50 -19.55
N ILE A 280 21.77 10.50 -19.15
CA ILE A 280 22.41 10.44 -17.82
C ILE A 280 23.30 11.68 -17.61
N SER A 281 24.05 12.06 -18.65
CA SER A 281 24.97 13.20 -18.61
C SER A 281 24.28 14.54 -18.38
N LEU A 282 22.98 14.66 -18.74
CA LEU A 282 22.19 15.87 -18.51
C LEU A 282 21.71 16.02 -17.05
N LYS A 283 21.85 14.98 -16.20
CA LYS A 283 21.46 14.99 -14.77
C LYS A 283 20.05 15.57 -14.52
N GLY A 284 19.08 15.11 -15.31
CA GLY A 284 17.69 15.60 -15.30
C GLY A 284 16.81 15.03 -14.17
N SER A 285 15.50 15.24 -14.26
CA SER A 285 14.51 14.68 -13.32
C SER A 285 14.65 13.16 -13.18
N THR A 286 14.53 12.64 -11.95
CA THR A 286 14.65 11.21 -11.61
C THR A 286 13.44 10.37 -12.04
N SER A 287 12.32 10.99 -12.43
CA SER A 287 11.02 10.32 -12.69
C SER A 287 10.98 9.38 -13.90
N LYS A 288 12.10 9.21 -14.61
CA LYS A 288 12.28 8.27 -15.73
C LYS A 288 13.39 7.26 -15.46
N TRP A 289 14.03 7.36 -14.30
CA TRP A 289 15.26 6.66 -13.96
C TRP A 289 15.03 5.48 -13.03
N GLU A 290 13.80 5.26 -12.57
CA GLU A 290 13.47 4.18 -11.63
C GLU A 290 13.83 2.79 -12.16
N GLN A 291 13.76 2.55 -13.47
CA GLN A 291 14.21 1.29 -14.09
C GLN A 291 15.74 1.12 -14.13
N TYR A 292 16.49 2.18 -13.87
CA TYR A 292 17.94 2.23 -13.83
C TYR A 292 18.48 2.27 -12.40
N LEU A 293 17.60 2.14 -11.39
CA LEU A 293 17.95 2.15 -9.97
C LEU A 293 19.21 1.32 -9.64
N PRO A 294 19.40 0.09 -10.18
CA PRO A 294 20.60 -0.70 -9.91
C PRO A 294 21.94 -0.05 -10.31
N TYR A 295 21.93 0.90 -11.26
CA TYR A 295 23.13 1.64 -11.66
C TYR A 295 23.43 2.81 -10.71
N PHE A 296 22.41 3.38 -10.05
CA PHE A 296 22.59 4.42 -9.04
C PHE A 296 22.97 3.83 -7.69
N TYR A 297 22.35 2.72 -7.32
CA TYR A 297 22.51 2.07 -6.02
C TYR A 297 22.84 0.59 -6.19
N PRO A 298 24.13 0.20 -6.09
CA PRO A 298 24.55 -1.19 -6.27
C PRO A 298 24.01 -2.15 -5.20
N ARG A 299 23.74 -1.64 -3.99
CA ARG A 299 23.12 -2.42 -2.92
C ARG A 299 21.61 -2.49 -3.14
N VAL A 300 21.07 -3.70 -2.99
CA VAL A 300 19.64 -3.99 -3.04
C VAL A 300 18.97 -3.56 -1.75
N PHE A 301 17.87 -2.82 -1.86
CA PHE A 301 16.94 -2.53 -0.77
C PHE A 301 15.53 -2.92 -1.19
N THR A 302 14.74 -3.50 -0.28
CA THR A 302 13.33 -3.86 -0.51
C THR A 302 12.42 -3.07 0.43
N LEU A 303 11.10 -3.31 0.33
CA LEU A 303 10.15 -2.78 1.31
C LEU A 303 10.47 -3.21 2.75
N LEU A 304 11.04 -4.41 2.95
CA LEU A 304 11.39 -4.90 4.29
C LEU A 304 12.51 -4.06 4.91
N ASP A 305 13.44 -3.50 4.12
CA ASP A 305 14.50 -2.61 4.65
C ASP A 305 13.95 -1.28 5.21
N TYR A 306 12.75 -0.88 4.80
CA TYR A 306 12.08 0.32 5.32
C TYR A 306 11.46 0.08 6.71
N LEU A 307 11.31 -1.17 7.15
CA LEU A 307 10.85 -1.49 8.50
C LEU A 307 11.99 -1.34 9.52
N PRO A 308 11.71 -0.76 10.71
CA PRO A 308 12.66 -0.75 11.81
C PRO A 308 13.00 -2.18 12.23
N LYS A 309 14.16 -2.42 12.85
CA LYS A 309 14.69 -3.77 13.11
C LYS A 309 13.72 -4.67 13.88
N ASP A 310 12.94 -4.08 14.78
CA ASP A 310 11.89 -4.67 15.61
C ASP A 310 10.48 -4.62 14.99
N GLY A 311 10.36 -4.13 13.75
CA GLY A 311 9.11 -4.11 13.00
C GLY A 311 8.56 -5.52 12.77
N LEU A 312 7.26 -5.68 13.03
CA LEU A 312 6.55 -6.95 12.88
C LEU A 312 6.19 -7.20 11.42
N VAL A 313 6.44 -8.43 10.96
CA VAL A 313 5.91 -8.94 9.69
C VAL A 313 4.80 -9.95 9.97
N MET A 314 3.70 -9.84 9.24
CA MET A 314 2.66 -10.86 9.19
C MET A 314 2.58 -11.41 7.77
N VAL A 315 2.47 -12.73 7.61
CA VAL A 315 2.36 -13.35 6.29
C VAL A 315 1.09 -14.18 6.25
N ASP A 316 0.12 -13.75 5.44
CA ASP A 316 -1.11 -14.50 5.21
C ASP A 316 -0.91 -15.55 4.11
N ASN A 317 -1.19 -16.82 4.46
CA ASN A 317 -1.11 -17.95 3.54
C ASN A 317 0.24 -18.03 2.80
N PHE A 318 1.32 -18.23 3.55
CA PHE A 318 2.71 -18.27 3.06
C PHE A 318 2.92 -18.95 1.70
N TRP A 319 2.32 -20.13 1.48
CA TRP A 319 2.48 -20.87 0.24
C TRP A 319 1.89 -20.15 -0.99
N ARG A 320 0.76 -19.46 -0.82
CA ARG A 320 0.15 -18.64 -1.87
C ARG A 320 0.99 -17.38 -2.14
N VAL A 321 1.60 -16.81 -1.09
CA VAL A 321 2.57 -15.72 -1.25
C VAL A 321 3.80 -16.20 -2.02
N GLU A 322 4.40 -17.31 -1.62
CA GLU A 322 5.55 -17.90 -2.30
C GLU A 322 5.27 -18.20 -3.78
N GLU A 323 4.13 -18.84 -4.05
CA GLU A 323 3.69 -19.15 -5.41
C GLU A 323 3.50 -17.86 -6.24
N ALA A 324 2.80 -16.86 -5.70
CA ALA A 324 2.61 -15.58 -6.38
C ALA A 324 3.93 -14.86 -6.68
N VAL A 325 4.88 -14.82 -5.72
CA VAL A 325 6.20 -14.23 -5.95
C VAL A 325 6.95 -14.99 -7.05
N LYS A 326 6.96 -16.34 -7.02
CA LYS A 326 7.69 -17.15 -8.01
C LYS A 326 7.11 -16.99 -9.42
N ILE A 327 5.78 -16.92 -9.55
CA ILE A 327 5.10 -16.66 -10.83
C ILE A 327 5.51 -15.28 -11.36
N SER A 328 5.37 -14.23 -10.56
CA SER A 328 5.76 -12.87 -10.98
C SER A 328 7.27 -12.73 -11.26
N GLU A 329 8.13 -13.42 -10.51
CA GLU A 329 9.57 -13.46 -10.79
C GLU A 329 9.85 -14.07 -12.17
N LYS A 330 9.15 -15.15 -12.53
CA LYS A 330 9.27 -15.79 -13.85
C LYS A 330 8.79 -14.86 -14.97
N GLU A 331 7.61 -14.26 -14.82
CA GLU A 331 7.04 -13.32 -15.81
C GLU A 331 7.94 -12.10 -16.03
N ASN A 332 8.50 -11.54 -14.95
CA ASN A 332 9.45 -10.43 -15.03
C ASN A 332 10.71 -10.86 -15.80
N LYS A 333 11.28 -12.03 -15.49
CA LYS A 333 12.45 -12.55 -16.21
C LYS A 333 12.16 -12.74 -17.69
N GLU A 334 11.03 -13.34 -18.05
CA GLU A 334 10.64 -13.56 -19.46
C GLU A 334 10.51 -12.23 -20.21
N THR A 335 9.83 -11.24 -19.62
CA THR A 335 9.63 -9.91 -20.22
C THR A 335 10.97 -9.18 -20.43
N PHE A 336 11.82 -9.16 -19.41
CA PHE A 336 13.13 -8.51 -19.49
C PHE A 336 14.05 -9.20 -20.50
N MET A 337 14.09 -10.54 -20.49
CA MET A 337 14.90 -11.30 -21.43
C MET A 337 14.46 -11.06 -22.88
N ALA A 338 13.16 -10.94 -23.15
CA ALA A 338 12.67 -10.57 -24.47
C ALA A 338 13.21 -9.20 -24.94
N LEU A 339 13.24 -8.20 -24.05
CA LEU A 339 13.75 -6.86 -24.36
C LEU A 339 15.29 -6.84 -24.50
N ILE A 340 16.02 -7.59 -23.68
CA ILE A 340 17.47 -7.77 -23.78
C ILE A 340 17.83 -8.43 -25.12
N ASN A 341 17.10 -9.47 -25.50
CA ASN A 341 17.31 -10.16 -26.78
C ASN A 341 17.01 -9.28 -28.00
N GLN A 342 16.17 -8.25 -27.85
CA GLN A 342 15.90 -7.24 -28.88
C GLN A 342 16.92 -6.07 -28.87
N GLY A 343 17.84 -6.03 -27.91
CA GLY A 343 18.79 -4.92 -27.75
C GLY A 343 18.14 -3.62 -27.26
N LYS A 344 16.99 -3.71 -26.57
CA LYS A 344 16.21 -2.53 -26.12
C LYS A 344 16.54 -2.08 -24.70
N ILE A 345 17.18 -2.93 -23.90
CA ILE A 345 17.60 -2.67 -22.52
C ILE A 345 18.91 -3.42 -22.21
N LEU A 346 19.57 -3.07 -21.11
CA LEU A 346 20.73 -3.80 -20.59
C LEU A 346 20.34 -4.83 -19.51
N PRO A 347 21.08 -5.96 -19.39
CA PRO A 347 20.82 -6.97 -18.36
C PRO A 347 20.82 -6.44 -16.93
N GLY A 348 21.63 -5.44 -16.60
CA GLY A 348 21.68 -4.83 -15.27
C GLY A 348 20.34 -4.28 -14.77
N GLN A 349 19.42 -3.90 -15.66
CA GLN A 349 18.09 -3.41 -15.28
C GLN A 349 17.20 -4.52 -14.68
N LEU A 350 17.44 -5.79 -15.00
CA LEU A 350 16.75 -6.91 -14.37
C LEU A 350 17.03 -6.98 -12.86
N LYS A 351 18.17 -6.45 -12.40
CA LYS A 351 18.51 -6.35 -10.97
C LYS A 351 17.64 -5.34 -10.21
N GLY A 352 16.76 -4.62 -10.90
CA GLY A 352 15.69 -3.82 -10.27
C GLY A 352 14.60 -4.66 -9.62
N TYR A 353 14.67 -6.00 -9.76
CA TYR A 353 13.80 -6.94 -9.08
C TYR A 353 14.60 -7.99 -8.31
N VAL A 354 14.14 -8.32 -7.11
CA VAL A 354 14.71 -9.37 -6.26
C VAL A 354 14.06 -10.73 -6.54
N SER A 355 14.71 -11.81 -6.10
CA SER A 355 14.14 -13.15 -6.18
C SER A 355 13.35 -13.51 -4.91
N TRP A 356 12.56 -14.59 -4.98
CA TRP A 356 11.95 -15.17 -3.78
C TRP A 356 12.98 -15.47 -2.68
N SER A 357 14.19 -15.92 -3.05
CA SER A 357 15.20 -16.27 -2.06
C SER A 357 15.64 -15.07 -1.22
N ASN A 358 15.75 -13.89 -1.83
CA ASN A 358 16.04 -12.63 -1.13
C ASN A 358 14.91 -12.26 -0.18
N ILE A 359 13.66 -12.23 -0.67
CA ILE A 359 12.47 -11.89 0.12
C ILE A 359 12.33 -12.85 1.31
N HIS A 360 12.46 -14.16 1.08
CA HIS A 360 12.32 -15.17 2.12
C HIS A 360 13.41 -15.03 3.20
N GLN A 361 14.65 -14.73 2.81
CA GLN A 361 15.75 -14.49 3.76
C GLN A 361 15.48 -13.24 4.62
N GLU A 362 14.97 -12.16 4.01
CA GLU A 362 14.64 -10.94 4.73
C GLU A 362 13.48 -11.15 5.71
N ILE A 363 12.40 -11.85 5.30
CA ILE A 363 11.30 -12.23 6.21
C ILE A 363 11.86 -13.03 7.41
N LYS A 364 12.73 -14.01 7.17
CA LYS A 364 13.36 -14.83 8.23
C LYS A 364 14.21 -14.02 9.22
N SER A 365 14.71 -12.85 8.81
CA SER A 365 15.50 -11.98 9.67
C SER A 365 14.64 -11.15 10.64
N ARG A 366 13.32 -11.12 10.44
CA ARG A 366 12.36 -10.31 11.21
C ARG A 366 11.54 -11.18 12.17
N GLN A 367 10.98 -10.54 13.19
CA GLN A 367 9.90 -11.15 13.95
C GLN A 367 8.68 -11.31 13.03
N THR A 368 8.22 -12.54 12.86
CA THR A 368 7.18 -12.87 11.88
C THR A 368 6.07 -13.75 12.48
N VAL A 369 4.82 -13.42 12.16
CA VAL A 369 3.65 -14.25 12.46
C VAL A 369 3.03 -14.74 11.15
N TYR A 370 2.94 -16.05 10.99
CA TYR A 370 2.37 -16.69 9.80
C TYR A 370 0.93 -17.09 10.06
N PHE A 371 0.01 -16.64 9.21
CA PHE A 371 -1.40 -16.98 9.26
C PHE A 371 -1.74 -18.03 8.21
N SER A 372 -2.57 -18.99 8.60
CA SER A 372 -3.11 -19.99 7.69
C SER A 372 -4.51 -20.46 8.11
N VAL A 373 -5.25 -21.03 7.17
CA VAL A 373 -6.49 -21.75 7.48
C VAL A 373 -6.18 -23.16 7.99
N ILE A 374 -5.14 -23.81 7.46
CA ILE A 374 -4.80 -25.21 7.74
C ILE A 374 -3.42 -25.34 8.39
N TYR A 375 -3.16 -26.48 9.04
CA TYR A 375 -1.82 -26.78 9.56
C TYR A 375 -0.85 -27.06 8.40
N ARG A 376 -0.15 -26.02 7.97
CA ARG A 376 0.85 -26.08 6.89
C ARG A 376 1.94 -25.03 7.12
N PRO A 377 2.84 -25.24 8.09
CA PRO A 377 3.88 -24.26 8.42
C PRO A 377 4.78 -23.97 7.20
N PRO A 378 5.38 -22.77 7.10
CA PRO A 378 6.24 -22.40 5.98
C PRO A 378 7.47 -23.30 5.83
N GLU A 379 7.90 -23.54 4.59
CA GLU A 379 9.08 -24.36 4.30
C GLU A 379 10.37 -23.71 4.84
N GLY A 380 11.23 -24.51 5.49
CA GLY A 380 12.50 -24.05 6.01
C GLY A 380 12.38 -23.03 7.16
N ILE A 381 11.22 -22.97 7.82
CA ILE A 381 10.98 -22.19 9.04
C ILE A 381 10.46 -23.16 10.10
N ILE A 382 11.06 -23.15 11.28
CA ILE A 382 10.59 -23.91 12.44
C ILE A 382 9.94 -22.89 13.38
N PRO A 383 8.60 -22.82 13.45
CA PRO A 383 7.91 -21.89 14.34
C PRO A 383 8.25 -22.22 15.80
N GLN A 384 8.62 -21.21 16.58
CA GLN A 384 8.89 -21.36 18.01
C GLN A 384 7.59 -21.44 18.83
N ASN A 385 6.49 -20.95 18.25
CA ASN A 385 5.16 -21.04 18.82
C ASN A 385 4.17 -21.44 17.73
N ILE A 386 3.33 -22.44 18.03
CA ILE A 386 2.23 -22.88 17.19
C ILE A 386 0.94 -22.71 17.99
N VAL A 387 -0.03 -22.02 17.39
CA VAL A 387 -1.34 -21.74 17.97
C VAL A 387 -2.43 -22.10 16.98
N THR A 388 -3.47 -22.76 17.46
CA THR A 388 -4.62 -23.17 16.66
C THR A 388 -5.86 -22.44 17.14
N PHE A 389 -6.65 -21.92 16.21
CA PHE A 389 -7.98 -21.42 16.49
C PHE A 389 -8.99 -22.45 15.99
N ALA A 390 -9.87 -22.91 16.87
CA ALA A 390 -10.95 -23.81 16.47
C ALA A 390 -12.05 -23.00 15.78
N SER A 391 -11.85 -22.66 14.50
CA SER A 391 -12.81 -21.84 13.74
C SER A 391 -13.26 -22.45 12.41
N LYS A 392 -14.39 -21.97 11.91
CA LYS A 392 -15.01 -22.36 10.64
C LYS A 392 -15.61 -21.16 9.93
N SER A 393 -15.65 -21.19 8.60
CA SER A 393 -16.44 -20.24 7.83
C SER A 393 -17.94 -20.51 8.06
N PRO A 394 -18.77 -19.46 8.23
CA PRO A 394 -20.21 -19.64 8.25
C PRO A 394 -20.72 -20.12 6.88
N PRO A 395 -21.87 -20.82 6.82
CA PRO A 395 -22.50 -21.17 5.56
C PRO A 395 -22.89 -19.90 4.77
N LYS A 396 -22.75 -19.95 3.44
CA LYS A 396 -23.27 -18.92 2.55
C LYS A 396 -24.75 -19.18 2.31
N PHE A 397 -25.60 -18.28 2.75
CA PHE A 397 -27.06 -18.36 2.61
C PHE A 397 -27.54 -17.89 1.25
N ASN A 398 -26.84 -16.94 0.61
CA ASN A 398 -27.13 -16.46 -0.75
C ASN A 398 -28.62 -16.12 -0.99
N GLY A 399 -29.26 -15.47 -0.03
CA GLY A 399 -30.67 -15.06 -0.07
C GLY A 399 -31.66 -16.12 0.42
N HIS A 400 -31.24 -17.33 0.80
CA HIS A 400 -32.11 -18.37 1.36
C HIS A 400 -32.43 -18.08 2.83
N LEU A 401 -33.33 -17.11 3.06
CA LEU A 401 -33.63 -16.57 4.40
C LEU A 401 -34.27 -17.59 5.35
N GLU A 402 -35.06 -18.54 4.85
CA GLU A 402 -35.62 -19.62 5.69
C GLU A 402 -34.53 -20.52 6.29
N TYR A 403 -33.53 -20.85 5.47
CA TYR A 403 -32.37 -21.61 5.94
C TYR A 403 -31.54 -20.78 6.93
N PHE A 404 -31.37 -19.47 6.68
CA PHE A 404 -30.73 -18.55 7.61
C PHE A 404 -31.43 -18.52 8.99
N LYS A 405 -32.75 -18.32 9.03
CA LYS A 405 -33.54 -18.34 10.28
C LYS A 405 -33.35 -19.64 11.05
N THR A 406 -33.40 -20.78 10.34
CA THR A 406 -33.21 -22.11 10.92
C THR A 406 -31.81 -22.26 11.55
N GLN A 407 -30.77 -21.80 10.87
CA GLN A 407 -29.39 -21.86 11.42
C GLN A 407 -29.22 -20.93 12.62
N VAL A 408 -29.74 -19.71 12.59
CA VAL A 408 -29.65 -18.77 13.72
C VAL A 408 -30.39 -19.34 14.94
N LYS A 409 -31.58 -19.92 14.76
CA LYS A 409 -32.33 -20.60 15.84
C LYS A 409 -31.49 -21.72 16.45
N LYS A 410 -30.91 -22.58 15.61
CA LYS A 410 -30.04 -23.68 16.07
C LYS A 410 -28.84 -23.17 16.87
N TRP A 411 -28.11 -22.17 16.37
CA TRP A 411 -26.94 -21.64 17.07
C TRP A 411 -27.29 -20.97 18.40
N ARG A 412 -28.41 -20.24 18.44
CA ARG A 412 -28.95 -19.69 19.69
C ARG A 412 -29.26 -20.80 20.70
N ASP A 413 -29.94 -21.86 20.26
CA ASP A 413 -30.33 -22.97 21.13
C ASP A 413 -29.11 -23.79 21.61
N GLU A 414 -28.04 -23.83 20.81
CA GLU A 414 -26.72 -24.36 21.20
C GLU A 414 -25.90 -23.40 22.10
N ASN A 415 -26.50 -22.27 22.48
CA ASN A 415 -25.94 -21.24 23.37
C ASN A 415 -24.71 -20.52 22.78
N TYR A 416 -24.67 -20.30 21.48
CA TYR A 416 -23.68 -19.41 20.86
C TYR A 416 -24.06 -17.94 21.07
N ALA A 417 -23.05 -17.08 21.25
CA ALA A 417 -23.20 -15.65 21.05
C ALA A 417 -23.18 -15.38 19.54
N PHE A 418 -24.24 -14.76 19.01
CA PHE A 418 -24.37 -14.50 17.58
C PHE A 418 -24.35 -13.01 17.29
N ILE A 419 -23.46 -12.59 16.39
CA ILE A 419 -23.32 -11.21 15.94
C ILE A 419 -23.55 -11.14 14.44
N LEU A 420 -24.44 -10.24 14.04
CA LEU A 420 -24.72 -9.91 12.66
C LEU A 420 -24.21 -8.51 12.36
N LEU A 421 -23.22 -8.40 11.47
CA LEU A 421 -22.72 -7.12 10.99
C LEU A 421 -23.50 -6.69 9.75
N VAL A 422 -24.17 -5.55 9.86
CA VAL A 422 -24.92 -4.94 8.75
C VAL A 422 -24.36 -3.56 8.43
N SER A 423 -24.50 -3.14 7.18
CA SER A 423 -23.96 -1.88 6.70
C SER A 423 -24.80 -0.66 7.14
N GLU A 424 -26.11 -0.86 7.35
CA GLU A 424 -27.08 0.21 7.59
C GLU A 424 -28.18 -0.23 8.58
N VAL A 425 -28.73 0.74 9.34
CA VAL A 425 -29.74 0.51 10.38
C VAL A 425 -31.03 -0.06 9.80
N GLU A 426 -31.46 0.41 8.64
CA GLU A 426 -32.69 -0.08 7.97
C GLU A 426 -32.59 -1.56 7.62
N ARG A 427 -31.43 -2.00 7.11
CA ARG A 427 -31.17 -3.42 6.86
C ARG A 427 -31.12 -4.23 8.14
N GLY A 428 -30.57 -3.66 9.21
CA GLY A 428 -30.63 -4.26 10.55
C GLY A 428 -32.06 -4.46 11.05
N ARG A 429 -32.95 -3.47 10.88
CA ARG A 429 -34.37 -3.57 11.25
C ARG A 429 -35.11 -4.64 10.45
N TYR A 430 -34.89 -4.68 9.14
CA TYR A 430 -35.45 -5.73 8.29
C TYR A 430 -35.06 -7.13 8.77
N LEU A 431 -33.77 -7.35 9.08
CA LEU A 431 -33.29 -8.64 9.58
C LEU A 431 -33.80 -8.95 11.00
N GLN A 432 -34.02 -7.92 11.82
CA GLN A 432 -34.63 -8.07 13.15
C GLN A 432 -36.08 -8.55 13.04
N GLU A 433 -36.89 -7.92 12.18
CA GLU A 433 -38.28 -8.33 11.91
C GLU A 433 -38.35 -9.75 11.36
N LEU A 434 -37.50 -10.07 10.38
CA LEU A 434 -37.38 -11.40 9.79
C LEU A 434 -37.05 -12.49 10.84
N LEU A 435 -36.16 -12.21 11.79
CA LEU A 435 -35.81 -13.14 12.86
C LEU A 435 -36.93 -13.27 13.90
N ALA A 436 -37.67 -12.19 14.16
CA ALA A 436 -38.82 -12.20 15.07
C ALA A 436 -39.94 -13.12 14.56
N GLU A 437 -40.17 -13.20 13.25
CA GLU A 437 -41.10 -14.17 12.63
C GLU A 437 -40.78 -15.63 12.96
N ALA A 438 -39.50 -15.95 13.21
CA ALA A 438 -39.05 -17.29 13.63
C ALA A 438 -38.90 -17.44 15.16
N GLU A 439 -39.47 -16.53 15.93
CA GLU A 439 -39.39 -16.47 17.40
C GLU A 439 -37.95 -16.31 17.91
N ILE A 440 -37.12 -15.59 17.17
CA ILE A 440 -35.74 -15.26 17.54
C ILE A 440 -35.69 -13.78 17.94
N ASN A 441 -35.51 -13.51 19.23
CA ASN A 441 -35.33 -12.15 19.72
C ASN A 441 -33.90 -11.66 19.40
N ALA A 442 -33.79 -10.78 18.41
CA ALA A 442 -32.55 -10.13 18.03
C ALA A 442 -32.50 -8.68 18.54
N GLU A 443 -31.41 -8.29 19.18
CA GLU A 443 -31.19 -6.91 19.65
C GLU A 443 -30.43 -6.10 18.59
N LEU A 444 -31.02 -5.00 18.13
CA LEU A 444 -30.39 -4.10 17.16
C LEU A 444 -29.64 -2.97 17.88
N MET A 445 -28.34 -2.86 17.60
CA MET A 445 -27.45 -1.85 18.14
C MET A 445 -26.80 -1.01 17.03
N THR A 446 -26.47 0.24 17.33
CA THR A 446 -25.75 1.13 16.39
C THR A 446 -24.24 0.94 16.40
N TYR A 447 -23.71 0.32 17.46
CA TYR A 447 -22.29 0.01 17.62
C TYR A 447 -22.14 -1.40 18.21
N PRO A 448 -21.06 -2.13 17.87
CA PRO A 448 -20.86 -3.46 18.42
C PRO A 448 -20.77 -3.43 19.95
N PRO A 449 -21.41 -4.38 20.65
CA PRO A 449 -21.39 -4.41 22.11
C PRO A 449 -19.99 -4.75 22.61
N LEU A 450 -19.63 -4.25 23.79
CA LEU A 450 -18.34 -4.57 24.42
C LEU A 450 -18.22 -6.04 24.84
N ASN A 451 -19.35 -6.67 25.17
CA ASN A 451 -19.43 -8.06 25.61
C ASN A 451 -20.29 -8.88 24.65
N PHE A 452 -19.99 -10.17 24.53
CA PHE A 452 -20.78 -11.11 23.74
C PHE A 452 -21.41 -12.13 24.67
N TRP A 453 -22.75 -12.16 24.70
CA TRP A 453 -23.50 -13.01 25.63
C TRP A 453 -23.96 -14.30 24.96
N PRO A 454 -23.67 -15.47 25.53
CA PRO A 454 -24.19 -16.75 25.06
C PRO A 454 -25.72 -16.74 24.93
N GLY A 455 -26.23 -17.31 23.83
CA GLY A 455 -27.67 -17.41 23.56
C GLY A 455 -28.33 -16.09 23.12
N LYS A 456 -27.57 -15.00 22.97
CA LYS A 456 -28.07 -13.73 22.44
C LYS A 456 -27.73 -13.59 20.95
N VAL A 457 -28.68 -13.01 20.22
CA VAL A 457 -28.55 -12.64 18.81
C VAL A 457 -28.51 -11.12 18.75
N ILE A 458 -27.40 -10.57 18.26
CA ILE A 458 -27.16 -9.14 18.21
C ILE A 458 -26.95 -8.75 16.76
N ILE A 459 -27.66 -7.72 16.31
CA ILE A 459 -27.46 -7.09 15.01
C ILE A 459 -26.80 -5.75 15.28
N THR A 460 -25.68 -5.46 14.63
CA THR A 460 -24.97 -4.20 14.81
C THR A 460 -24.48 -3.63 13.50
N ILE A 461 -24.38 -2.30 13.45
CA ILE A 461 -23.73 -1.62 12.34
C ILE A 461 -22.24 -1.91 12.38
N GLY A 462 -21.70 -2.37 11.26
CA GLY A 462 -20.32 -2.78 11.17
C GLY A 462 -19.98 -3.37 9.82
N TYR A 463 -18.70 -3.69 9.64
CA TYR A 463 -18.23 -4.26 8.39
C TYR A 463 -17.09 -5.23 8.62
N LEU A 464 -17.25 -6.45 8.10
CA LEU A 464 -16.15 -7.34 7.79
C LEU A 464 -16.41 -7.92 6.40
N SER A 465 -15.35 -8.28 5.70
CA SER A 465 -15.45 -8.86 4.36
C SER A 465 -16.11 -10.25 4.40
N GLU A 466 -15.76 -11.04 5.43
CA GLU A 466 -16.30 -12.38 5.66
C GLU A 466 -16.55 -12.65 7.14
N GLY A 467 -17.59 -13.43 7.43
CA GLY A 467 -17.87 -13.93 8.78
C GLY A 467 -16.93 -15.06 9.23
N PHE A 468 -17.03 -15.43 10.50
CA PHE A 468 -16.32 -16.57 11.10
C PHE A 468 -17.10 -17.14 12.29
N ILE A 469 -16.93 -18.43 12.54
CA ILE A 469 -17.46 -19.15 13.71
C ILE A 469 -16.27 -19.58 14.55
N LEU A 470 -16.13 -19.05 15.76
CA LEU A 470 -15.13 -19.49 16.74
C LEU A 470 -15.75 -20.52 17.68
N THR A 471 -15.55 -21.80 17.37
CA THR A 471 -16.24 -22.92 18.05
C THR A 471 -15.80 -23.13 19.49
N SER A 472 -14.52 -22.90 19.81
CA SER A 472 -14.01 -23.01 21.19
C SER A 472 -14.68 -22.01 22.15
N GLU A 473 -14.98 -20.81 21.66
CA GLU A 473 -15.51 -19.70 22.45
C GLU A 473 -17.02 -19.46 22.24
N ARG A 474 -17.66 -20.35 21.46
CA ARG A 474 -19.08 -20.25 21.08
C ARG A 474 -19.49 -18.87 20.55
N LEU A 475 -18.62 -18.24 19.74
CA LEU A 475 -18.90 -16.96 19.10
C LEU A 475 -19.13 -17.15 17.60
N ILE A 476 -20.18 -16.53 17.07
CA ILE A 476 -20.48 -16.49 15.65
C ILE A 476 -20.55 -15.04 15.21
N VAL A 477 -19.80 -14.72 14.15
CA VAL A 477 -19.87 -13.44 13.45
C VAL A 477 -20.29 -13.72 12.02
N VAL A 478 -21.42 -13.17 11.60
CA VAL A 478 -21.96 -13.28 10.23
C VAL A 478 -22.10 -11.88 9.66
N THR A 479 -21.87 -11.73 8.36
CA THR A 479 -21.99 -10.46 7.65
C THR A 479 -23.08 -10.55 6.58
N GLU A 480 -23.41 -9.41 5.99
CA GLU A 480 -24.29 -9.35 4.82
C GLU A 480 -23.77 -10.18 3.63
N THR A 481 -22.45 -10.41 3.54
CA THR A 481 -21.83 -11.22 2.48
C THR A 481 -22.35 -12.65 2.52
N GLU A 482 -22.41 -13.27 3.71
CA GLU A 482 -22.94 -14.62 3.87
C GLU A 482 -24.44 -14.68 3.64
N ILE A 483 -25.20 -13.66 4.10
CA ILE A 483 -26.67 -13.66 3.98
C ILE A 483 -27.09 -13.49 2.52
N PHE A 484 -26.56 -12.50 1.82
CA PHE A 484 -27.10 -12.04 0.53
C PHE A 484 -26.20 -12.36 -0.67
N GLY A 485 -25.03 -12.98 -0.48
CA GLY A 485 -24.16 -13.42 -1.58
C GLY A 485 -23.19 -12.34 -2.11
N GLY A 486 -22.75 -11.44 -1.24
CA GLY A 486 -21.74 -10.42 -1.54
C GLY A 486 -22.32 -9.17 -2.20
N TRP A 487 -22.44 -8.10 -1.41
CA TRP A 487 -22.54 -6.75 -1.95
C TRP A 487 -21.16 -6.32 -2.46
N ARG A 488 -20.99 -6.23 -3.78
CA ARG A 488 -19.87 -5.46 -4.36
C ARG A 488 -20.07 -4.00 -3.97
N LYS A 489 -19.46 -3.55 -2.87
CA LYS A 489 -19.06 -2.16 -2.82
C LYS A 489 -18.10 -1.99 -3.99
N THR A 490 -18.55 -1.28 -5.03
CA THR A 490 -17.64 -0.52 -5.87
C THR A 490 -16.63 0.09 -4.92
N ARG A 491 -15.33 -0.23 -5.09
CA ARG A 491 -14.23 0.43 -4.37
C ARG A 491 -14.71 1.85 -4.11
N ARG A 492 -14.93 2.23 -2.84
CA ARG A 492 -15.11 3.64 -2.55
C ARG A 492 -13.78 4.23 -3.01
N LYS A 493 -13.74 4.71 -4.25
CA LYS A 493 -12.81 5.76 -4.65
C LYS A 493 -12.94 6.71 -3.49
N ILE A 494 -11.85 6.97 -2.80
CA ILE A 494 -11.73 8.18 -2.01
C ILE A 494 -11.86 9.28 -3.06
N THR A 495 -13.10 9.60 -3.41
CA THR A 495 -13.42 10.76 -4.19
C THR A 495 -13.11 11.88 -3.21
N SER A 496 -11.90 12.44 -3.35
CA SER A 496 -11.81 13.90 -3.27
C SER A 496 -13.05 14.40 -4.00
N ARG A 497 -13.94 15.14 -3.31
CA ARG A 497 -15.21 15.61 -3.85
C ARG A 497 -14.92 16.39 -5.13
N GLY A 498 -14.90 15.69 -6.26
CA GLY A 498 -14.95 16.25 -7.59
C GLY A 498 -16.36 16.74 -7.75
N VAL A 499 -16.55 18.04 -7.54
CA VAL A 499 -17.73 18.76 -8.02
C VAL A 499 -17.91 18.34 -9.47
N LYS A 500 -19.10 17.82 -9.80
CA LYS A 500 -19.50 17.58 -11.19
C LYS A 500 -19.19 18.85 -11.97
N SER A 501 -18.21 18.79 -12.87
CA SER A 501 -17.89 19.89 -13.76
C SER A 501 -19.01 20.02 -14.78
N ASN A 502 -20.06 20.75 -14.44
CA ASN A 502 -20.94 21.36 -15.44
C ASN A 502 -20.18 22.52 -16.09
N ALA A 503 -19.20 22.19 -16.93
CA ALA A 503 -18.63 23.13 -17.89
C ALA A 503 -19.39 22.97 -19.22
N PRO A 504 -20.09 24.00 -19.72
CA PRO A 504 -20.85 23.90 -20.96
C PRO A 504 -19.95 23.59 -22.16
N ALA A 505 -20.51 22.89 -23.15
CA ALA A 505 -19.85 22.50 -24.41
C ALA A 505 -19.13 23.65 -25.16
N ALA A 506 -19.40 24.91 -24.82
CA ALA A 506 -18.75 26.10 -25.36
C ALA A 506 -17.22 26.15 -25.13
N ARG A 507 -16.69 25.63 -24.02
CA ARG A 507 -15.24 25.69 -23.72
C ARG A 507 -14.38 24.74 -24.56
N ARG A 508 -14.95 23.67 -25.13
CA ARG A 508 -14.20 22.77 -26.03
C ARG A 508 -13.95 23.39 -27.41
N GLN A 509 -14.87 24.19 -27.92
CA GLN A 509 -14.69 24.88 -29.20
C GLN A 509 -13.65 26.01 -29.09
N GLU A 510 -13.58 26.72 -27.97
CA GLU A 510 -12.52 27.71 -27.72
C GLU A 510 -11.11 27.10 -27.63
N PHE A 511 -10.99 25.87 -27.11
CA PHE A 511 -9.72 25.17 -26.98
C PHE A 511 -9.23 24.61 -28.32
N LEU A 512 -10.14 24.06 -29.13
CA LEU A 512 -9.84 23.55 -30.47
C LEU A 512 -9.44 24.66 -31.45
N GLY A 513 -9.96 25.88 -31.28
CA GLY A 513 -9.60 27.04 -32.11
C GLY A 513 -8.21 27.62 -31.84
N LYS A 514 -7.50 27.16 -30.80
CA LYS A 514 -6.16 27.67 -30.41
C LYS A 514 -5.01 26.72 -30.76
N LEU A 515 -5.30 25.55 -31.33
CA LEU A 515 -4.28 24.57 -31.73
C LEU A 515 -3.55 25.05 -33.00
N LYS A 516 -2.21 24.95 -32.99
CA LYS A 516 -1.38 25.16 -34.17
C LYS A 516 -1.02 23.82 -34.82
N LYS A 517 -0.65 23.87 -36.10
CA LYS A 517 -0.24 22.67 -36.85
C LYS A 517 1.01 22.07 -36.19
N GLY A 518 0.87 20.88 -35.60
CA GLY A 518 1.92 20.18 -34.86
C GLY A 518 1.60 19.88 -33.39
N ASP A 519 0.50 20.42 -32.87
CA ASP A 519 0.00 20.06 -31.53
C ASP A 519 -0.73 18.70 -31.59
N TYR A 520 -0.43 17.79 -30.64
CA TYR A 520 -1.03 16.45 -30.52
C TYR A 520 -1.90 16.30 -29.27
#